data_AF-A0AAN7QMH9-F1
#
_entry.id   AF-A0AAN7QMH9-F1
#
_cell.length_a   1.000
_cell.length_b   1.000
_cell.length_c   1.000
_cell.angle_alpha   90.00
_cell.angle_beta   90.00
_cell.angle_gamma   90.00
#
_symmetry.space_group_name_H-M   'P 1'
#
loop_
_entity.id
_entity.type
_entity.pdbx_description
1 polymer ?
#
loop_
_entity_poly.entity_id
_entity_poly.type
_entity_poly.pdbx_seq_one_letter_code
_entity_poly.pdbx_strand_id
1 'polypeptide(L)'
;MEETLNKLKDVNKNLRLEIRRRHGQSLNNMDFGELCGLEQEMESAVHAIRERKYKTISNQTETTKRKHRNSIQVNKNLLRALDAEEDDMSYQLYGNVGEDPVIGYCNEGSHLFALRLQQPNQPNLHDGGSDITTYPLLD
;
A
#
# COMPACT_ATOMS: atom_id res chain seq x y z
N MET A 1 9.11 3.55 -47.59
CA MET A 1 9.41 4.28 -46.33
C MET A 1 8.54 5.53 -46.19
N GLU A 2 8.37 6.31 -47.26
CA GLU A 2 7.49 7.49 -47.22
C GLU A 2 5.99 7.14 -47.13
N GLU A 3 5.54 6.15 -47.90
CA GLU A 3 4.16 5.66 -47.82
C GLU A 3 3.77 5.15 -46.41
N THR A 4 4.68 4.45 -45.75
CA THR A 4 4.48 3.96 -44.38
C THR A 4 4.38 5.11 -43.38
N LEU A 5 5.18 6.17 -43.56
CA LEU A 5 5.11 7.37 -42.73
C LEU A 5 3.77 8.11 -42.93
N ASN A 6 3.31 8.23 -44.17
CA ASN A 6 2.03 8.87 -44.48
C ASN A 6 0.87 8.11 -43.85
N LYS A 7 0.84 6.78 -43.98
CA LYS A 7 -0.16 5.92 -43.31
C LYS A 7 -0.16 6.11 -41.80
N LEU A 8 1.00 6.17 -41.15
CA LEU A 8 1.09 6.40 -39.71
C LEU A 8 0.59 7.79 -39.30
N LYS A 9 0.87 8.82 -40.09
CA LYS A 9 0.34 10.18 -39.84
C LYS A 9 -1.17 10.22 -39.91
N ASP A 10 -1.77 9.54 -40.90
CA ASP A 10 -3.22 9.46 -41.04
C ASP A 10 -3.87 8.73 -39.86
N VAL A 11 -3.30 7.59 -39.45
CA VAL A 11 -3.76 6.87 -38.25
C VAL A 11 -3.65 7.75 -37.01
N ASN A 12 -2.53 8.45 -36.81
CA ASN A 12 -2.34 9.32 -35.65
C ASN A 12 -3.36 10.47 -35.63
N LYS A 13 -3.64 11.06 -36.79
CA LYS A 13 -4.64 12.11 -36.94
C LYS A 13 -6.03 11.60 -36.55
N ASN A 14 -6.40 10.39 -36.98
CA ASN A 14 -7.67 9.75 -36.64
C ASN A 14 -7.76 9.46 -35.14
N LEU A 15 -6.72 8.87 -34.54
CA LEU A 15 -6.67 8.63 -33.08
C LEU A 15 -6.81 9.92 -32.27
N ARG A 16 -6.14 11.01 -32.69
CA ARG A 16 -6.29 12.32 -32.05
C ARG A 16 -7.70 12.91 -32.20
N LEU A 17 -8.40 12.58 -33.29
CA LEU A 17 -9.78 12.99 -33.48
C LEU A 17 -10.71 12.18 -32.57
N GLU A 18 -10.53 10.86 -32.49
CA GLU A 18 -11.28 9.99 -31.59
C GLU A 18 -11.12 10.38 -30.13
N ILE A 19 -9.89 10.66 -29.68
CA ILE A 19 -9.63 11.15 -28.32
C ILE A 19 -10.42 12.44 -28.08
N ARG A 20 -10.37 13.41 -28.99
CA ARG A 20 -11.13 14.67 -28.87
C ARG A 20 -12.64 14.43 -28.79
N ARG A 21 -13.17 13.56 -29.66
CA ARG A 21 -14.59 13.17 -29.64
C ARG A 21 -15.01 12.56 -28.30
N ARG A 22 -14.21 11.64 -27.75
CA ARG A 22 -14.42 11.07 -26.42
C ARG A 22 -14.34 12.11 -25.28
N HIS A 23 -13.68 13.24 -25.51
CA HIS A 23 -13.67 14.40 -24.61
C HIS A 23 -14.80 15.42 -24.89
N GLY A 24 -15.75 15.10 -25.77
CA GLY A 24 -16.87 15.98 -26.12
C GLY A 24 -16.51 17.08 -27.13
N GLN A 25 -15.39 16.97 -27.84
CA GLN A 25 -14.91 17.96 -28.80
C GLN A 25 -15.07 17.47 -30.25
N SER A 26 -15.17 18.41 -31.20
CA SER A 26 -15.22 18.11 -32.65
C SER A 26 -16.37 17.16 -33.07
N LEU A 27 -17.54 17.34 -32.46
CA LEU A 27 -18.75 16.54 -32.68
C LEU A 27 -19.60 17.00 -33.89
N ASN A 28 -19.37 18.21 -34.40
CA ASN A 28 -20.21 18.85 -35.42
C ASN A 28 -20.34 18.09 -36.75
N ASN A 29 -19.39 17.18 -37.05
CA ASN A 29 -19.35 16.41 -38.29
C ASN A 29 -19.74 14.94 -38.08
N MET A 30 -20.42 14.62 -36.97
CA MET A 30 -20.91 13.28 -36.68
C MET A 30 -22.40 13.20 -37.00
N ASP A 31 -22.82 12.08 -37.56
CA ASP A 31 -24.23 11.76 -37.69
C ASP A 31 -24.86 11.46 -36.32
N PHE A 32 -26.17 11.58 -36.21
CA PHE A 32 -26.91 11.26 -34.99
C PHE A 32 -26.63 9.84 -34.51
N GLY A 33 -26.57 8.85 -35.41
CA GLY A 33 -26.25 7.48 -35.06
C GLY A 33 -24.84 7.32 -34.48
N GLU A 34 -23.86 8.06 -35.03
CA GLU A 34 -22.49 8.05 -34.52
C GLU A 34 -22.38 8.72 -33.14
N LEU A 35 -23.17 9.77 -32.88
CA LEU A 35 -23.23 10.43 -31.58
C LEU A 35 -23.81 9.50 -30.51
N CYS A 36 -24.92 8.81 -30.80
CA CYS A 36 -25.49 7.82 -29.90
C CYS A 36 -24.54 6.64 -29.65
N GLY A 37 -23.84 6.18 -30.68
CA GLY A 37 -22.81 5.14 -30.53
C GLY A 37 -21.69 5.57 -29.61
N LEU A 38 -21.16 6.78 -29.79
CA LEU A 38 -20.12 7.36 -28.94
C LEU A 38 -20.59 7.51 -27.48
N GLU A 39 -21.83 7.97 -27.27
CA GLU A 39 -22.43 8.07 -25.93
C GLU A 39 -22.48 6.70 -25.23
N GLN A 40 -23.00 5.68 -25.92
CA GLN A 40 -23.12 4.33 -25.37
C GLN A 40 -21.76 3.69 -25.07
N GLU A 41 -20.76 3.90 -25.95
CA GLU A 41 -19.38 3.46 -25.72
C GLU A 41 -18.79 4.10 -24.47
N MET A 42 -18.97 5.42 -24.30
CA MET A 42 -18.45 6.16 -23.16
C MET A 42 -19.17 5.77 -21.86
N GLU A 43 -20.48 5.56 -21.89
CA GLU A 43 -21.26 5.08 -20.74
C GLU A 43 -20.74 3.69 -20.29
N SER A 44 -20.58 2.77 -21.24
CA SER A 44 -20.06 1.42 -20.98
C SER A 44 -18.65 1.46 -20.40
N ALA A 45 -17.77 2.30 -20.97
CA ALA A 45 -16.41 2.47 -20.47
C ALA A 45 -16.38 3.02 -19.04
N VAL A 46 -17.19 4.04 -18.74
CA VAL A 46 -17.30 4.62 -17.39
C VAL A 46 -17.81 3.59 -16.40
N HIS A 47 -18.82 2.80 -16.77
CA HIS A 47 -19.34 1.72 -15.94
C HIS A 47 -18.24 0.72 -15.58
N ALA A 48 -17.54 0.17 -16.58
CA ALA A 48 -16.45 -0.78 -16.36
C ALA A 48 -15.31 -0.21 -15.50
N ILE A 49 -14.94 1.06 -15.70
CA ILE A 49 -13.93 1.75 -14.88
C ILE A 49 -14.40 1.85 -13.43
N ARG A 50 -15.66 2.22 -13.19
CA ARG A 50 -16.23 2.34 -11.84
C ARG A 50 -16.26 1.00 -11.13
N GLU A 51 -16.74 -0.05 -11.79
CA GLU A 51 -16.74 -1.41 -11.22
C GLU A 51 -15.34 -1.85 -10.80
N ARG A 52 -14.35 -1.67 -11.68
CA ARG A 52 -12.96 -2.01 -11.37
C ARG A 52 -12.40 -1.19 -10.20
N LYS A 53 -12.72 0.11 -10.13
CA LYS A 53 -12.30 0.97 -9.03
C LYS A 53 -12.93 0.51 -7.71
N TYR A 54 -14.23 0.26 -7.69
CA TYR A 54 -14.92 -0.20 -6.48
C TYR A 54 -14.38 -1.54 -6.00
N LYS A 55 -14.15 -2.51 -6.89
CA LYS A 55 -13.53 -3.79 -6.55
C LYS A 55 -12.14 -3.60 -5.96
N THR A 56 -11.32 -2.74 -6.56
CA THR A 56 -9.95 -2.48 -6.07
C THR A 56 -9.96 -1.84 -4.69
N ILE A 57 -10.79 -0.80 -4.48
CA ILE A 57 -10.93 -0.12 -3.18
C ILE A 57 -11.45 -1.09 -2.11
N SER A 58 -12.46 -1.90 -2.44
CA SER A 58 -13.02 -2.91 -1.54
C SER A 58 -11.96 -3.93 -1.12
N ASN A 59 -11.23 -4.50 -2.08
CA ASN A 59 -10.16 -5.46 -1.80
C ASN A 59 -9.04 -4.87 -0.92
N GLN A 60 -8.62 -3.64 -1.20
CA GLN A 60 -7.63 -2.94 -0.38
C GLN A 60 -8.15 -2.71 1.03
N THR A 61 -9.41 -2.28 1.16
CA THR A 61 -10.06 -2.06 2.46
C THR A 61 -10.11 -3.35 3.28
N GLU A 62 -10.56 -4.45 2.70
CA GLU A 62 -10.63 -5.74 3.39
C GLU A 62 -9.25 -6.29 3.76
N THR A 63 -8.26 -6.10 2.89
CA THR A 63 -6.85 -6.45 3.18
C THR A 63 -6.34 -5.68 4.40
N THR A 64 -6.56 -4.37 4.43
CA THR A 64 -6.12 -3.51 5.54
C THR A 64 -6.85 -3.86 6.84
N LYS A 65 -8.17 -4.11 6.80
CA LYS A 65 -8.93 -4.59 7.97
C LYS A 65 -8.38 -5.91 8.50
N ARG A 66 -8.08 -6.87 7.62
CA ARG A 66 -7.51 -8.16 8.00
C ARG A 66 -6.14 -8.00 8.67
N LYS A 67 -5.27 -7.16 8.10
CA LYS A 67 -3.97 -6.83 8.70
C LYS A 67 -4.13 -6.22 10.08
N HIS A 68 -5.01 -5.24 10.23
CA HIS A 68 -5.27 -4.59 11.51
C HIS A 68 -5.74 -5.58 12.59
N ARG A 69 -6.70 -6.46 12.26
CA ARG A 69 -7.16 -7.51 13.18
C ARG A 69 -6.04 -8.48 13.56
N ASN A 70 -5.20 -8.88 12.59
CA ASN A 70 -4.07 -9.74 12.86
C ASN A 70 -3.04 -9.06 13.78
N SER A 71 -2.70 -7.80 13.55
CA SER A 71 -1.81 -7.03 14.42
C SER A 71 -2.35 -6.90 15.85
N ILE A 72 -3.65 -6.61 16.00
CA ILE A 72 -4.31 -6.60 17.32
C ILE A 72 -4.18 -7.97 18.01
N GLN A 73 -4.45 -9.05 17.28
CA GLN A 73 -4.38 -10.39 17.84
C GLN A 73 -2.96 -10.77 18.27
N VAL A 74 -1.95 -10.47 17.44
CA VAL A 74 -0.54 -10.70 17.77
C VAL A 74 -0.15 -9.89 19.01
N ASN A 75 -0.49 -8.60 19.07
CA ASN A 75 -0.21 -7.76 20.23
C ASN A 75 -0.86 -8.31 21.50
N LYS A 76 -2.13 -8.72 21.44
CA LYS A 76 -2.84 -9.33 22.56
C LYS A 76 -2.17 -10.62 23.05
N ASN A 77 -1.68 -11.46 22.12
CA ASN A 77 -0.98 -12.69 22.48
C ASN A 77 0.37 -12.41 23.14
N LEU A 78 1.11 -11.41 22.65
CA LEU A 78 2.39 -11.00 23.23
C LEU A 78 2.21 -10.44 24.64
N LEU A 79 1.23 -9.56 24.86
CA LEU A 79 0.92 -9.04 26.20
C LEU A 79 0.60 -10.17 27.18
N ARG A 80 -0.24 -11.14 26.77
CA ARG A 80 -0.53 -12.32 27.60
C ARG A 80 0.69 -13.17 27.92
N ALA A 81 1.63 -13.29 26.99
CA ALA A 81 2.87 -14.04 27.23
C ALA A 81 3.77 -13.33 28.25
N LEU A 82 3.85 -11.99 28.18
CA LEU A 82 4.58 -11.19 29.16
C LEU A 82 3.94 -11.29 30.55
N ASP A 83 2.62 -11.16 30.65
CA ASP A 83 1.90 -11.29 31.92
C ASP A 83 2.13 -12.68 32.55
N ALA A 84 2.13 -13.75 31.74
CA ALA A 84 2.38 -15.11 32.21
C ALA A 84 3.84 -15.33 32.68
N GLU A 85 4.82 -14.68 32.05
CA GLU A 85 6.22 -14.73 32.50
C GLU A 85 6.43 -13.93 33.80
N GLU A 86 5.71 -12.81 33.99
CA GLU A 86 5.73 -12.06 35.27
C GLU A 86 5.13 -12.89 36.41
N ASP A 87 4.01 -13.59 36.16
CA ASP A 87 3.40 -14.50 37.12
C ASP A 87 4.31 -15.69 37.46
N ASP A 88 5.00 -16.29 36.48
CA ASP A 88 5.93 -17.42 36.73
C ASP A 88 7.23 -16.97 37.45
N MET A 89 7.75 -15.80 37.11
CA MET A 89 8.92 -15.20 37.79
C MET A 89 8.58 -14.79 39.23
N SER A 90 7.39 -14.23 39.46
CA SER A 90 6.93 -13.89 40.81
C SER A 90 6.65 -15.15 41.65
N TYR A 91 6.13 -16.23 41.05
CA TYR A 91 5.95 -17.52 41.72
C TYR A 91 7.28 -18.21 42.07
N GLN A 92 8.29 -18.17 41.20
CA GLN A 92 9.63 -18.67 41.52
C GLN A 92 10.34 -17.85 42.62
N LEU A 93 10.13 -16.54 42.65
CA LEU A 93 10.71 -15.67 43.68
C LEU A 93 10.04 -15.86 45.05
N TYR A 94 8.72 -16.05 45.10
CA TYR A 94 7.99 -16.31 46.34
C TYR A 94 8.07 -17.76 46.82
N GLY A 95 8.29 -18.72 45.92
CA GLY A 95 8.43 -20.14 46.24
C GLY A 95 9.78 -20.53 46.87
N ASN A 96 10.76 -19.62 46.83
CA ASN A 96 12.09 -19.84 47.41
C ASN A 96 12.30 -19.09 48.74
N VAL A 97 11.22 -18.74 49.44
CA VAL A 97 11.28 -18.29 50.86
C VAL A 97 11.40 -19.53 51.75
N GLY A 98 12.46 -20.31 51.49
CA GLY A 98 12.74 -21.59 52.13
C GLY A 98 14.13 -21.63 52.75
N GLU A 99 15.17 -21.21 52.02
CA GLU A 99 16.55 -21.20 52.52
C GLU A 99 17.38 -20.07 51.88
N ASP A 100 17.91 -19.18 52.73
CA ASP A 100 18.90 -18.10 52.55
C ASP A 100 19.02 -17.34 51.21
N PRO A 101 18.66 -16.03 51.16
CA PRO A 101 19.01 -15.16 50.05
C PRO A 101 20.43 -14.62 50.27
N VAL A 102 21.41 -15.17 49.55
CA VAL A 102 22.70 -14.48 49.36
C VAL A 102 22.42 -13.27 48.47
N ILE A 103 22.17 -12.14 49.13
CA ILE A 103 22.09 -10.80 48.55
C ILE A 103 23.43 -10.52 47.84
N GLY A 104 23.44 -10.70 46.53
CA GLY A 104 24.48 -10.25 45.61
C GLY A 104 23.96 -9.11 44.75
N TYR A 105 23.66 -7.96 45.36
CA TYR A 105 23.55 -6.72 44.59
C TYR A 105 24.94 -6.33 44.12
N CYS A 106 25.14 -6.26 42.79
CA CYS A 106 25.92 -5.26 42.06
C CYS A 106 26.13 -5.72 40.61
N ASN A 107 25.28 -5.26 39.68
CA ASN A 107 25.78 -4.42 38.59
C ASN A 107 24.63 -3.74 37.83
N GLU A 108 24.61 -2.42 37.97
CA GLU A 108 24.12 -1.47 36.96
C GLU A 108 24.51 -1.90 35.54
N GLY A 109 23.50 -2.08 34.69
CA GLY A 109 23.75 -2.54 33.33
C GLY A 109 22.47 -2.63 32.51
N SER A 110 21.83 -1.48 32.31
CA SER A 110 21.06 -1.16 31.11
C SER A 110 19.95 -2.16 30.72
N HIS A 111 18.73 -1.85 31.16
CA HIS A 111 17.49 -2.25 30.49
C HIS A 111 17.48 -1.73 29.05
N LEU A 112 18.12 -2.45 28.13
CA LEU A 112 17.99 -2.22 26.70
C LEU A 112 17.90 -3.59 26.03
N PHE A 113 16.70 -4.17 26.03
CA PHE A 113 16.34 -5.15 25.00
C PHE A 113 16.30 -4.42 23.66
N ALA A 114 17.47 -4.18 23.08
CA ALA A 114 17.58 -3.76 21.69
C ALA A 114 17.15 -4.95 20.83
N LEU A 115 15.88 -4.97 20.43
CA LEU A 115 15.39 -5.79 19.32
C LEU A 115 16.16 -5.36 18.08
N ARG A 116 17.34 -5.95 17.85
CA ARG A 116 18.02 -5.86 16.56
C ARG A 116 17.11 -6.57 15.56
N LEU A 117 16.37 -5.77 14.80
CA LEU A 117 15.75 -6.20 13.56
C LEU A 117 16.89 -6.59 12.62
N GLN A 118 17.28 -7.86 12.64
CA GLN A 118 18.22 -8.43 11.70
C GLN A 118 17.58 -8.31 10.32
N GLN A 119 18.02 -7.33 9.53
CA GLN A 119 17.62 -7.19 8.14
C GLN A 119 17.96 -8.49 7.40
N PRO A 120 16.99 -9.13 6.71
CA PRO A 120 17.34 -10.19 5.78
C PRO A 120 18.05 -9.54 4.59
N ASN A 121 19.30 -9.96 4.39
CA ASN A 121 20.14 -9.78 3.20
C ASN A 121 19.42 -9.15 1.99
N GLN A 122 19.74 -7.88 1.70
CA GLN A 122 19.45 -7.23 0.44
C GLN A 122 20.53 -7.64 -0.59
N PRO A 123 20.21 -8.32 -1.71
CA PRO A 123 21.03 -8.22 -2.89
C PRO A 123 20.56 -7.01 -3.71
N ASN A 124 21.50 -6.12 -4.04
CA ASN A 124 21.41 -5.05 -5.04
C ASN A 124 20.78 -3.72 -4.58
N LEU A 125 21.61 -2.86 -3.98
CA LEU A 125 21.47 -1.41 -4.20
C LEU A 125 22.04 -1.12 -5.59
N HIS A 126 21.16 -0.89 -6.55
CA HIS A 126 21.53 -0.14 -7.74
C HIS A 126 21.44 1.35 -7.38
N ASP A 127 22.60 1.99 -7.53
CA ASP A 127 22.84 3.41 -7.51
C ASP A 127 21.90 4.17 -8.47
N GLY A 128 21.58 5.41 -8.10
CA GLY A 128 21.00 6.41 -8.99
C GLY A 128 19.57 6.86 -8.67
N GLY A 129 19.43 8.07 -8.14
CA GLY A 129 18.17 8.81 -8.23
C GLY A 129 17.94 9.85 -7.15
N SER A 130 18.61 10.99 -7.27
CA SER A 130 18.11 12.27 -6.77
C SER A 130 16.66 12.47 -7.23
N ASP A 131 15.78 12.90 -6.32
CA ASP A 131 14.70 13.88 -6.56
C ASP A 131 13.98 14.18 -5.25
N ILE A 132 14.54 15.11 -4.48
CA ILE A 132 13.85 15.74 -3.35
C ILE A 132 12.74 16.64 -3.92
N THR A 133 11.53 16.10 -3.99
CA THR A 133 10.34 16.88 -4.37
C THR A 133 9.80 17.54 -3.11
N THR A 134 10.16 18.81 -2.89
CA THR A 134 9.59 19.67 -1.86
C THR A 134 8.17 20.08 -2.26
N TYR A 135 7.16 19.73 -1.46
CA TYR A 135 5.82 20.32 -1.56
C TYR A 135 5.77 21.60 -0.71
N PRO A 136 5.31 22.76 -1.23
CA PRO A 136 4.98 23.88 -0.38
C PRO A 136 3.59 23.65 0.24
N LEU A 137 3.52 23.77 1.58
CA LEU A 137 2.25 23.95 2.29
C LEU A 137 1.63 25.28 1.83
N LEU A 138 0.32 25.24 1.61
CA LEU A 138 -0.55 26.40 1.44
C LEU A 138 -0.62 27.20 2.75
N ASP A 139 -0.48 28.52 2.65
CA ASP A 139 -1.21 29.54 3.41
C ASP A 139 -1.66 30.63 2.41
#